data_AF-A0A1K1MHV5-F1
#
_entry.id   AF-A0A1K1MHV5-F1
#
_cell.length_a   1.000
_cell.length_b   1.000
_cell.length_c   1.000
_cell.angle_alpha   90.00
_cell.angle_beta   90.00
_cell.angle_gamma   90.00
#
_symmetry.space_group_name_H-M   'P 1'
#
loop_
_entity.id
_entity.type
_entity.pdbx_description
1 polymer ?
#
loop_
_entity_poly.entity_id
_entity_poly.type
_entity_poly.pdbx_seq_one_letter_code
_entity_poly.pdbx_strand_id
1 'polypeptide(L)'
;MSLVLEIEYLSGVSFAAIGPDSAAPDWPPQPDRVFSALVAAWAGRGQHRHEAQALEWLEGQTPPRVLASSACTRTGAIVFVPPNDPRSDKQKNARGVFPPLRGRQPRRFPAARPAKPVARFAWDDAVPDGTTLSALQRLAHDTAYVGHSASLTRCRFSTECGESSSDSQSTAQRNIYPGRFAELQREFAAGRRPLRSTASATPSSPVTAGTNAFGDRWLLLEHVDGDMPDLRACAIVAKTIRDALLSGYKRIGRENAIPEAVSGHTPDGKPSRAPHLAIVPLPFAGFPYADGHVMGYALIPPRDGGLHDGSNFDPVFLKALRTIAPLTGSRRILTVKPREGTGRRRGFSIDLSLTQEPSASKRSLDPGLYLQRSRTFATLTPIALDRHLKKEDGAREDEIKALIAAACINIGLPEPSRIATDKHSALEGAPSAYPSGKAPAWMRWHLPSSLASRLLVHAVIQFPSPVDGPVILGAGRFVGLGLCRPLDREAR
;
A
#
# COMPACT_ATOMS: atom_id res chain seq x y z
N MET A 1 20.15 -7.28 32.46
CA MET A 1 18.78 -7.61 32.94
C MET A 1 17.87 -6.60 32.29
N SER A 2 16.82 -7.05 31.60
CA SER A 2 15.90 -6.14 30.91
C SER A 2 14.62 -5.97 31.72
N LEU A 3 14.13 -4.74 31.85
CA LEU A 3 12.79 -4.48 32.36
C LEU A 3 11.76 -4.82 31.27
N VAL A 4 10.77 -5.64 31.58
CA VAL A 4 9.73 -6.05 30.64
C VAL A 4 8.35 -5.73 31.22
N LEU A 5 7.53 -4.99 30.48
CA LEU A 5 6.11 -4.85 30.72
C LEU A 5 5.34 -5.80 29.79
N GLU A 6 4.66 -6.79 30.35
CA GLU A 6 3.72 -7.63 29.63
C GLU A 6 2.30 -7.07 29.76
N ILE A 7 1.58 -7.02 28.64
CA ILE A 7 0.19 -6.58 28.54
C ILE A 7 -0.60 -7.67 27.83
N GLU A 8 -1.47 -8.36 28.55
CA GLU A 8 -2.42 -9.32 28.00
C GLU A 8 -3.80 -8.67 27.80
N TYR A 9 -4.34 -8.75 26.59
CA TYR A 9 -5.68 -8.31 26.23
C TYR A 9 -6.68 -9.43 26.48
N LEU A 10 -7.41 -9.34 27.59
CA LEU A 10 -8.26 -10.43 28.12
C LEU A 10 -9.42 -10.82 27.20
N SER A 11 -9.87 -9.89 26.35
CA SER A 11 -10.92 -10.16 25.35
C SER A 11 -10.40 -10.74 24.04
N GLY A 12 -9.08 -10.90 23.90
CA GLY A 12 -8.43 -11.28 22.65
C GLY A 12 -8.50 -10.20 21.55
N VAL A 13 -8.93 -8.99 21.89
CA VAL A 13 -9.11 -7.87 20.96
C VAL A 13 -8.57 -6.59 21.57
N SER A 14 -7.80 -5.83 20.78
CA SER A 14 -7.40 -4.47 21.11
C SER A 14 -8.23 -3.46 20.33
N PHE A 15 -9.10 -2.74 21.03
CA PHE A 15 -9.78 -1.54 20.53
C PHE A 15 -8.92 -0.32 20.84
N ALA A 16 -8.17 0.13 19.84
CA ALA A 16 -7.37 1.35 19.92
C ALA A 16 -7.28 1.93 18.52
N ALA A 17 -7.51 3.23 18.35
CA ALA A 17 -7.35 3.90 17.07
C ALA A 17 -6.02 4.67 17.06
N ILE A 18 -5.30 4.68 15.92
CA ILE A 18 -4.08 5.50 15.77
C ILE A 18 -4.42 7.00 15.97
N GLY A 19 -5.63 7.40 15.58
CA GLY A 19 -6.17 8.75 15.45
C GLY A 19 -7.62 8.85 15.93
N PRO A 20 -8.10 10.02 16.39
CA PRO A 20 -9.53 10.26 16.59
C PRO A 20 -10.37 9.96 15.34
N ASP A 21 -9.79 10.24 14.17
CA ASP A 21 -10.41 10.05 12.85
C ASP A 21 -9.81 8.85 12.08
N SER A 22 -8.88 8.11 12.70
CA SER A 22 -8.23 6.98 12.03
C SER A 22 -9.12 5.74 12.05
N ALA A 23 -9.29 5.13 10.87
CA ALA A 23 -9.94 3.83 10.73
C ALA A 23 -8.99 2.64 11.00
N ALA A 24 -7.70 2.90 11.24
CA ALA A 24 -6.70 1.88 11.50
C ALA A 24 -6.53 1.64 13.00
N PRO A 25 -6.47 0.36 13.45
CA PRO A 25 -6.21 0.07 14.84
C PRO A 25 -4.74 0.33 15.20
N ASP A 26 -4.51 0.76 16.42
CA ASP A 26 -3.18 0.99 17.00
C ASP A 26 -2.66 -0.33 17.60
N TRP A 27 -2.19 -1.22 16.73
CA TRP A 27 -1.56 -2.50 17.09
C TRP A 27 -0.21 -2.71 16.40
N PRO A 28 0.84 -3.09 17.13
CA PRO A 28 0.92 -3.15 18.60
C PRO A 28 0.69 -1.76 19.23
N PRO A 29 0.18 -1.69 20.47
CA PRO A 29 -0.01 -0.40 21.13
C PRO A 29 1.33 0.35 21.20
N GLN A 30 1.30 1.67 21.01
CA GLN A 30 2.51 2.48 21.13
C GLN A 30 2.88 2.76 22.59
N PRO A 31 4.19 2.89 22.94
CA PRO A 31 4.63 3.15 24.31
C PRO A 31 4.00 4.38 24.97
N ASP A 32 3.76 5.46 24.22
CA ASP A 32 3.12 6.68 24.74
C ASP A 32 1.71 6.41 25.27
N ARG A 33 0.94 5.56 24.58
CA ARG A 33 -0.39 5.15 24.99
C ARG A 33 -0.37 4.30 26.25
N VAL A 34 0.59 3.37 26.33
CA VAL A 34 0.78 2.53 27.51
C VAL A 34 1.17 3.39 28.71
N PHE A 35 2.07 4.34 28.52
CA PHE A 35 2.44 5.30 29.56
C PHE A 35 1.25 6.12 30.05
N SER A 36 0.41 6.63 29.15
CA SER A 36 -0.84 7.31 29.55
C SER A 36 -1.79 6.42 30.36
N ALA A 37 -1.84 5.11 30.06
CA ALA A 37 -2.65 4.17 30.84
C ALA A 37 -2.09 3.96 32.26
N LEU A 38 -0.76 3.85 32.41
CA LEU A 38 -0.10 3.76 33.71
C LEU A 38 -0.30 5.04 34.55
N VAL A 39 -0.22 6.21 33.91
CA VAL A 39 -0.50 7.50 34.58
C VAL A 39 -1.96 7.61 35.00
N ALA A 40 -2.90 7.09 34.21
CA ALA A 40 -4.31 7.01 34.61
C ALA A 40 -4.51 6.08 35.81
N ALA A 41 -3.82 4.93 35.86
CA ALA A 41 -3.84 4.03 37.01
C ALA A 41 -3.28 4.72 38.27
N TRP A 42 -2.15 5.43 38.16
CA TRP A 42 -1.58 6.24 39.25
C TRP A 42 -2.59 7.26 39.80
N ALA A 43 -3.29 7.98 38.92
CA ALA A 43 -4.30 8.94 39.33
C ALA A 43 -5.48 8.27 40.04
N GLY A 44 -5.94 7.12 39.52
CA GLY A 44 -7.02 6.33 40.13
C GLY A 44 -6.65 5.71 41.49
N ARG A 45 -5.36 5.46 41.73
CA ARG A 45 -4.82 4.91 42.98
C ARG A 45 -4.57 5.97 44.06
N GLY A 46 -4.92 7.24 43.82
CA GLY A 46 -4.76 8.30 44.82
C GLY A 46 -3.40 9.00 44.77
N GLN A 47 -2.72 8.98 43.62
CA GLN A 47 -1.56 9.83 43.32
C GLN A 47 -0.36 9.64 44.27
N HIS A 48 -0.03 8.40 44.60
CA HIS A 48 1.07 8.12 45.52
C HIS A 48 2.42 8.61 44.99
N ARG A 49 3.22 9.22 45.88
CA ARG A 49 4.52 9.84 45.53
C ARG A 49 5.54 8.86 44.97
N HIS A 50 5.62 7.66 45.52
CA HIS A 50 6.58 6.63 45.07
C HIS A 50 6.24 6.09 43.68
N GLU A 51 4.95 6.02 43.33
CA GLU A 51 4.48 5.65 41.98
C GLU A 51 4.76 6.78 40.97
N ALA A 52 4.61 8.04 41.38
CA ALA A 52 4.99 9.19 40.55
C ALA A 52 6.50 9.16 40.23
N GLN A 53 7.35 8.92 41.23
CA GLN A 53 8.80 8.79 41.04
C GLN A 53 9.16 7.64 40.09
N ALA A 54 8.43 6.53 40.16
CA ALA A 54 8.64 5.39 39.25
C ALA A 54 8.23 5.72 37.81
N LEU A 55 7.15 6.49 37.61
CA LEU A 55 6.74 6.99 36.30
C LEU A 55 7.77 7.98 35.74
N GLU A 56 8.26 8.92 36.55
CA GLU A 56 9.33 9.86 36.20
C GLU A 56 10.63 9.14 35.83
N TRP A 57 11.00 8.10 36.58
CA TRP A 57 12.14 7.24 36.26
C TRP A 57 11.95 6.53 34.91
N LEU A 58 10.73 6.05 34.62
CA LEU A 58 10.42 5.38 33.35
C LEU A 58 10.56 6.32 32.15
N GLU A 59 10.35 7.64 32.32
CA GLU A 59 10.55 8.62 31.25
C GLU A 59 12.00 8.78 30.80
N GLY A 60 12.93 8.51 31.72
CA GLY A 60 14.37 8.60 31.45
C GLY A 60 14.94 7.38 30.72
N GLN A 61 14.12 6.35 30.46
CA GLN A 61 14.60 5.12 29.84
C GLN A 61 14.66 5.25 28.32
N THR A 62 15.51 4.43 27.69
CA THR A 62 15.57 4.32 26.23
C THR A 62 14.24 3.80 25.66
N PRO A 63 13.90 4.10 24.39
CA PRO A 63 12.68 3.58 23.79
C PRO A 63 12.63 2.04 23.85
N PRO A 64 11.52 1.44 24.34
CA PRO A 64 11.44 0.00 24.47
C PRO A 64 11.31 -0.68 23.10
N ARG A 65 11.81 -1.90 23.00
CA ARG A 65 11.43 -2.82 21.92
C ARG A 65 10.02 -3.32 22.17
N VAL A 66 9.18 -3.31 21.13
CA VAL A 66 7.79 -3.77 21.21
C VAL A 66 7.69 -5.14 20.56
N LEU A 67 7.44 -6.16 21.38
CA LEU A 67 7.31 -7.56 20.98
C LEU A 67 5.83 -7.92 21.01
N ALA A 68 5.25 -8.19 19.85
CA ALA A 68 3.85 -8.58 19.76
C ALA A 68 3.64 -9.40 18.49
N SER A 69 2.67 -10.31 18.53
CA SER A 69 2.28 -11.07 17.35
C SER A 69 1.61 -10.19 16.28
N SER A 70 1.61 -10.67 15.03
CA SER A 70 0.80 -10.08 13.96
C SER A 70 -0.68 -10.08 14.33
N ALA A 71 -1.43 -9.08 13.84
CA ALA A 71 -2.87 -8.98 14.07
C ALA A 71 -3.66 -8.83 12.77
N CYS A 72 -4.86 -9.40 12.76
CA CYS A 72 -5.86 -9.11 11.75
C CYS A 72 -6.68 -7.88 12.16
N THR A 73 -6.88 -6.96 11.23
CA THR A 73 -7.78 -5.82 11.46
C THR A 73 -9.23 -6.29 11.31
N ARG A 74 -10.07 -5.98 12.30
CA ARG A 74 -11.50 -6.24 12.21
C ARG A 74 -12.15 -5.03 11.53
N THR A 75 -12.74 -5.23 10.35
CA THR A 75 -13.57 -4.21 9.70
C THR A 75 -14.76 -3.88 10.61
N GLY A 76 -14.76 -2.68 11.20
CA GLY A 76 -15.88 -2.19 12.00
C GLY A 76 -16.94 -1.52 11.13
N ALA A 77 -18.20 -1.92 11.30
CA ALA A 77 -19.35 -1.18 10.76
C ALA A 77 -19.38 0.25 11.33
N ILE A 78 -19.95 1.19 10.59
CA ILE A 78 -20.26 2.52 11.14
C ILE A 78 -21.39 2.32 12.15
N VAL A 79 -21.12 2.66 13.41
CA VAL A 79 -22.11 2.63 14.49
C VAL A 79 -22.50 4.07 14.80
N PHE A 80 -23.81 4.33 14.84
CA PHE A 80 -24.33 5.66 15.16
C PHE A 80 -24.46 5.79 16.67
N VAL A 81 -23.51 6.50 17.29
CA VAL A 81 -23.48 6.70 18.75
C VAL A 81 -24.02 8.07 19.10
N PRO A 82 -24.71 8.22 20.24
CA PRO A 82 -25.13 9.54 20.67
C PRO A 82 -23.93 10.40 21.07
N PRO A 83 -23.89 11.69 20.72
CA PRO A 83 -22.83 12.59 21.16
C PRO A 83 -22.97 12.88 22.67
N ASN A 84 -21.91 13.47 23.24
CA ASN A 84 -21.95 13.98 24.62
C ASN A 84 -23.12 14.96 24.79
N ASP A 85 -23.72 14.95 25.97
CA ASP A 85 -24.89 15.77 26.25
C ASP A 85 -24.56 17.26 26.01
N PRO A 86 -25.45 18.00 25.33
CA PRO A 86 -25.28 19.44 25.18
C PRO A 86 -25.24 20.07 26.57
N ARG A 87 -24.32 21.02 26.77
CA ARG A 87 -24.31 21.83 27.99
C ARG A 87 -25.71 22.48 28.14
N SER A 88 -26.27 22.33 29.34
CA SER A 88 -27.68 22.62 29.65
C SER A 88 -28.01 24.11 29.75
N ASP A 89 -27.04 24.99 29.46
CA ASP A 89 -27.15 26.45 29.48
C ASP A 89 -27.91 27.03 28.27
N LYS A 90 -28.27 26.20 27.27
CA LYS A 90 -29.05 26.61 26.10
C LYS A 90 -30.34 25.80 25.95
N GLN A 91 -31.48 26.39 26.34
CA GLN A 91 -32.84 25.82 26.24
C GLN A 91 -33.16 25.19 24.87
N LYS A 92 -32.60 25.70 23.77
CA LYS A 92 -32.83 25.18 22.41
C LYS A 92 -32.36 23.72 22.19
N ASN A 93 -31.42 23.21 22.99
CA ASN A 93 -30.86 21.87 22.83
C ASN A 93 -31.34 20.85 23.88
N ALA A 94 -32.18 21.26 24.83
CA ALA A 94 -32.63 20.40 25.94
C ALA A 94 -33.40 19.16 25.46
N ARG A 95 -34.14 19.27 24.34
CA ARG A 95 -34.86 18.14 23.74
C ARG A 95 -33.94 17.03 23.25
N GLY A 96 -32.71 17.36 22.84
CA GLY A 96 -31.72 16.41 22.34
C GLY A 96 -31.14 15.49 23.42
N VAL A 97 -31.43 15.73 24.70
CA VAL A 97 -30.99 14.87 25.82
C VAL A 97 -31.89 13.63 25.94
N PHE A 98 -33.16 13.72 25.52
CA PHE A 98 -34.10 12.59 25.56
C PHE A 98 -33.67 11.47 24.59
N PRO A 99 -33.58 10.21 25.03
CA PRO A 99 -33.11 9.10 24.20
C PRO A 99 -33.75 8.98 22.80
N PRO A 100 -35.07 9.21 22.62
CA PRO A 100 -35.71 9.12 21.30
C PRO A 100 -35.35 10.28 20.34
N LEU A 101 -35.00 11.45 20.88
CA LEU A 101 -34.76 12.68 20.12
C LEU A 101 -33.27 13.00 20.00
N ARG A 102 -32.42 12.13 20.55
CA ARG A 102 -30.98 12.32 20.57
C ARG A 102 -30.42 12.05 19.18
N GLY A 103 -29.81 13.07 18.59
CA GLY A 103 -29.05 12.92 17.35
C GLY A 103 -27.96 11.86 17.52
N ARG A 104 -27.63 11.15 16.45
CA ARG A 104 -26.56 10.13 16.47
C ARG A 104 -25.47 10.51 15.49
N GLN A 105 -24.23 10.36 15.91
CA GLN A 105 -23.07 10.62 15.07
C GLN A 105 -22.45 9.29 14.62
N PRO A 106 -22.07 9.17 13.33
CA PRO A 106 -21.37 8.00 12.85
C PRO A 106 -20.01 7.89 13.55
N ARG A 107 -19.73 6.72 14.12
CA ARG A 107 -18.47 6.40 14.80
C ARG A 107 -17.96 5.06 14.32
N ARG A 108 -16.64 4.94 14.26
CA ARG A 108 -15.94 3.67 14.03
C ARG A 108 -15.10 3.33 15.25
N PHE A 109 -15.05 2.06 15.57
CA PHE A 109 -14.23 1.50 16.65
C PHE A 109 -13.24 0.53 16.02
N PRO A 110 -12.09 1.03 15.51
CA PRO A 110 -11.09 0.16 14.91
C PRO A 110 -10.56 -0.80 15.96
N ALA A 111 -10.41 -2.07 15.56
CA ALA A 111 -10.00 -3.14 16.45
C ALA A 111 -8.99 -4.06 15.76
N ALA A 112 -7.97 -4.46 16.51
CA ALA A 112 -7.00 -5.47 16.11
C ALA A 112 -7.26 -6.79 16.86
N ARG A 113 -7.23 -7.91 16.13
CA ARG A 113 -7.25 -9.27 16.66
C ARG A 113 -5.87 -9.89 16.50
N PRO A 114 -5.00 -9.82 17.53
CA PRO A 114 -3.68 -10.42 17.47
C PRO A 114 -3.73 -11.94 17.51
N ALA A 115 -2.76 -12.60 16.88
CA ALA A 115 -2.65 -14.06 16.91
C ALA A 115 -2.37 -14.58 18.34
N LYS A 116 -1.58 -13.83 19.11
CA LYS A 116 -1.39 -13.97 20.55
C LYS A 116 -1.88 -12.69 21.23
N PRO A 117 -2.77 -12.76 22.23
CA PRO A 117 -3.35 -11.58 22.88
C PRO A 117 -2.41 -10.89 23.86
N VAL A 118 -1.09 -10.94 23.61
CA VAL A 118 -0.05 -10.42 24.49
C VAL A 118 0.84 -9.46 23.69
N ALA A 119 1.16 -8.32 24.30
CA ALA A 119 2.19 -7.38 23.85
C ALA A 119 3.21 -7.17 24.98
N ARG A 120 4.49 -7.18 24.66
CA ARG A 120 5.58 -6.95 25.61
C ARG A 120 6.40 -5.74 25.20
N PHE A 121 6.76 -4.93 26.19
CA PHE A 121 7.66 -3.79 26.04
C PHE A 121 8.92 -4.09 26.82
N ALA A 122 10.05 -4.24 26.11
CA ALA A 122 11.33 -4.58 26.70
C ALA A 122 12.27 -3.37 26.66
N TRP A 123 12.73 -2.94 27.82
CA TRP A 123 13.79 -1.95 27.99
C TRP A 123 15.08 -2.70 28.34
N ASP A 124 15.96 -2.86 27.36
CA ASP A 124 17.15 -3.72 27.48
C ASP A 124 18.17 -3.15 28.49
N ASP A 125 18.29 -1.82 28.58
CA ASP A 125 19.26 -1.11 29.42
C ASP A 125 18.66 -0.63 30.76
N ALA A 126 17.36 -0.85 30.99
CA ALA A 126 16.67 -0.33 32.18
C ALA A 126 16.79 -1.31 33.35
N VAL A 127 17.48 -0.88 34.41
CA VAL A 127 17.65 -1.64 35.65
C VAL A 127 16.99 -0.90 36.81
N PRO A 128 15.72 -1.20 37.14
CA PRO A 128 15.04 -0.57 38.27
C PRO A 128 15.56 -1.11 39.60
N ASP A 129 15.59 -0.26 40.63
CA ASP A 129 15.75 -0.74 42.00
C ASP A 129 14.47 -1.45 42.49
N GLY A 130 14.56 -2.16 43.62
CA GLY A 130 13.45 -2.96 44.15
C GLY A 130 12.20 -2.12 44.47
N THR A 131 12.39 -0.87 44.90
CA THR A 131 11.31 0.07 45.20
C THR A 131 10.57 0.53 43.93
N THR A 132 11.32 0.87 42.88
CA THR A 132 10.82 1.31 41.58
C THR A 132 10.08 0.18 40.89
N LEU A 133 10.65 -1.03 40.88
CA LEU A 133 10.00 -2.21 40.32
C LEU A 133 8.67 -2.51 41.01
N SER A 134 8.63 -2.46 42.36
CA SER A 134 7.39 -2.68 43.11
C SER A 134 6.33 -1.62 42.80
N ALA A 135 6.72 -0.35 42.68
CA ALA A 135 5.81 0.73 42.31
C ALA A 135 5.25 0.55 40.88
N LEU A 136 6.12 0.24 39.90
CA LEU A 136 5.71 -0.07 38.53
C LEU A 136 4.77 -1.28 38.47
N GLN A 137 5.05 -2.34 39.23
CA GLN A 137 4.18 -3.53 39.31
C GLN A 137 2.78 -3.20 39.84
N ARG A 138 2.66 -2.35 40.87
CA ARG A 138 1.35 -1.90 41.38
C ARG A 138 0.56 -1.12 40.34
N LEU A 139 1.23 -0.22 39.61
CA LEU A 139 0.61 0.53 38.52
C LEU A 139 0.13 -0.39 37.39
N ALA A 140 0.96 -1.35 36.98
CA ALA A 140 0.60 -2.31 35.96
C ALA A 140 -0.59 -3.19 36.39
N HIS A 141 -0.59 -3.68 37.63
CA HIS A 141 -1.66 -4.51 38.18
C HIS A 141 -3.04 -3.82 38.08
N ASP A 142 -3.10 -2.51 38.33
CA ASP A 142 -4.34 -1.74 38.34
C ASP A 142 -4.65 -1.06 37.00
N THR A 143 -3.85 -1.31 35.95
CA THR A 143 -4.11 -0.81 34.61
C THR A 143 -5.20 -1.65 33.93
N ALA A 144 -6.45 -1.23 34.11
CA ALA A 144 -7.63 -1.97 33.65
C ALA A 144 -7.79 -2.04 32.12
N TYR A 145 -7.32 -1.05 31.38
CA TYR A 145 -7.37 -1.05 29.91
C TYR A 145 -6.25 -0.22 29.28
N VAL A 146 -5.88 -0.56 28.05
CA VAL A 146 -4.99 0.23 27.19
C VAL A 146 -5.70 0.56 25.89
N GLY A 147 -5.90 1.86 25.63
CA GLY A 147 -6.69 2.35 24.48
C GLY A 147 -8.13 2.65 24.86
N HIS A 148 -9.08 1.89 24.33
CA HIS A 148 -10.50 1.99 24.68
C HIS A 148 -10.82 1.14 25.92
N SER A 149 -11.83 1.52 26.71
CA SER A 149 -12.31 0.75 27.87
C SER A 149 -12.83 -0.66 27.56
N ALA A 150 -12.98 -1.01 26.28
CA ALA A 150 -13.36 -2.35 25.83
C ALA A 150 -12.14 -3.28 25.67
N SER A 151 -10.93 -2.72 25.73
CA SER A 151 -9.65 -3.42 25.67
C SER A 151 -9.19 -3.75 27.09
N LEU A 152 -9.91 -4.63 27.78
CA LEU A 152 -9.54 -5.04 29.14
C LEU A 152 -8.16 -5.69 29.14
N THR A 153 -7.29 -5.23 30.04
CA THR A 153 -5.89 -5.67 30.11
C THR A 153 -5.53 -6.26 31.46
N ARG A 154 -4.63 -7.24 31.45
CA ARG A 154 -3.82 -7.62 32.60
C ARG A 154 -2.38 -7.23 32.30
N CYS A 155 -1.79 -6.36 33.12
CA CYS A 155 -0.42 -5.89 32.91
C CYS A 155 0.50 -6.34 34.06
N ARG A 156 1.77 -6.62 33.74
CA ARG A 156 2.78 -7.00 34.74
C ARG A 156 4.17 -6.53 34.33
N PHE A 157 4.90 -5.92 35.26
CA PHE A 157 6.34 -5.71 35.11
C PHE A 157 7.13 -6.88 35.69
N SER A 158 8.22 -7.23 35.00
CA SER A 158 9.18 -8.26 35.39
C SER A 158 10.59 -7.90 34.94
N THR A 159 11.58 -8.53 35.55
CA THR A 159 12.98 -8.47 35.11
C THR A 159 13.35 -9.82 34.52
N GLU A 160 13.59 -9.87 33.21
CA GLU A 160 13.94 -11.11 32.51
C GLU A 160 15.39 -11.07 32.02
N CYS A 161 15.98 -12.26 31.84
CA CYS A 161 17.28 -12.44 31.22
C CYS A 161 17.07 -13.04 29.82
N GLY A 162 16.93 -12.18 28.82
CA GLY A 162 17.11 -12.48 27.39
C GLY A 162 16.60 -13.83 26.88
N GLU A 163 15.29 -14.08 26.94
CA GLU A 163 14.70 -15.13 26.09
C GLU A 163 14.21 -14.52 24.77
N SER A 164 14.68 -15.11 23.67
CA SER A 164 14.28 -14.78 22.31
C SER A 164 12.89 -15.38 22.05
N SER A 165 11.84 -14.63 22.43
CA SER A 165 10.47 -14.97 22.04
C SER A 165 10.35 -14.94 20.51
N SER A 166 9.67 -15.94 19.93
CA SER A 166 9.41 -16.06 18.49
C SER A 166 8.46 -15.00 17.90
N ASP A 167 8.21 -13.90 18.62
CA ASP A 167 7.24 -12.87 18.25
C ASP A 167 7.90 -11.81 17.37
N SER A 168 7.12 -11.24 16.43
CA SER A 168 7.59 -10.18 15.56
C SER A 168 8.03 -8.96 16.36
N GLN A 169 9.28 -8.56 16.19
CA GLN A 169 9.83 -7.37 16.82
C GLN A 169 9.44 -6.14 15.99
N SER A 170 8.89 -5.14 16.65
CA SER A 170 8.60 -3.84 16.05
C SER A 170 9.26 -2.74 16.86
N THR A 171 9.84 -1.76 16.15
CA THR A 171 10.39 -0.58 16.79
C THR A 171 9.24 0.37 17.14
N ALA A 172 9.24 0.89 18.36
CA ALA A 172 8.30 1.92 18.78
C ALA A 172 8.36 3.13 17.83
N GLN A 173 7.20 3.52 17.28
CA GLN A 173 7.11 4.71 16.44
C GLN A 173 6.95 5.97 17.30
N ARG A 174 6.58 5.81 18.57
CA ARG A 174 6.34 6.86 19.55
C ARG A 174 7.03 6.52 20.85
N ASN A 175 7.62 7.52 21.47
CA ASN A 175 8.46 7.32 22.65
C ASN A 175 7.83 7.96 23.89
N ILE A 176 8.19 7.40 25.04
CA ILE A 176 8.11 8.09 26.34
C ILE A 176 9.32 9.04 26.39
N TYR A 177 9.13 10.27 26.88
CA TYR A 177 10.18 11.27 26.98
C TYR A 177 10.11 11.98 28.33
N PRO A 178 11.25 12.48 28.85
CA PRO A 178 11.28 13.26 30.07
C PRO A 178 10.29 14.43 30.05
N GLY A 179 9.41 14.51 31.05
CA GLY A 179 8.38 15.54 31.18
C GLY A 179 7.01 15.17 30.62
N ARG A 180 6.83 13.98 30.04
CA ARG A 180 5.54 13.48 29.55
C ARG A 180 4.49 13.36 30.65
N PHE A 181 4.88 12.97 31.85
CA PHE A 181 4.07 12.79 33.05
C PHE A 181 3.52 14.13 33.51
N ALA A 182 4.41 15.12 33.66
CA ALA A 182 4.05 16.49 33.95
C ALA A 182 3.12 17.09 32.87
N GLU A 183 3.35 16.78 31.59
CA GLU A 183 2.45 17.19 30.51
C GLU A 183 1.05 16.58 30.65
N LEU A 184 0.95 15.28 30.89
CA LEU A 184 -0.33 14.59 31.07
C LEU A 184 -1.10 15.16 32.26
N GLN A 185 -0.42 15.48 33.37
CA GLN A 185 -1.02 16.15 34.51
C GLN A 185 -1.54 17.55 34.16
N ARG A 186 -0.73 18.37 33.47
CA ARG A 186 -1.13 19.73 33.04
C ARG A 186 -2.33 19.72 32.10
N GLU A 187 -2.34 18.83 31.11
CA GLU A 187 -3.44 18.75 30.15
C GLU A 187 -4.73 18.25 30.82
N PHE A 188 -4.62 17.29 31.73
CA PHE A 188 -5.76 16.84 32.53
C PHE A 188 -6.33 17.96 33.42
N ALA A 189 -5.48 18.68 34.15
CA ALA A 189 -5.89 19.81 34.99
C ALA A 189 -6.57 20.93 34.17
N ALA A 190 -6.13 21.12 32.92
CA ALA A 190 -6.73 22.08 32.01
C ALA A 190 -8.00 21.57 31.28
N GLY A 191 -8.45 20.33 31.55
CA GLY A 191 -9.59 19.72 30.88
C GLY A 191 -9.39 19.49 29.38
N ARG A 192 -8.13 19.42 28.92
CA ARG A 192 -7.75 19.23 27.52
C ARG A 192 -7.34 17.78 27.27
N ARG A 193 -7.45 17.37 26.01
CA ARG A 193 -6.90 16.08 25.59
C ARG A 193 -5.40 16.24 25.33
N PRO A 194 -4.55 15.38 25.91
CA PRO A 194 -3.12 15.47 25.68
C PRO A 194 -2.79 15.21 24.22
N LEU A 195 -1.78 15.92 23.73
CA LEU A 195 -1.20 15.65 22.42
C LEU A 195 -0.50 14.28 22.45
N ARG A 196 -0.41 13.65 21.30
CA ARG A 196 0.41 12.44 21.14
C ARG A 196 1.89 12.82 21.15
N SER A 197 2.75 11.92 21.60
CA SER A 197 4.20 12.12 21.47
C SER A 197 4.59 12.28 20.00
N THR A 198 5.65 13.02 19.74
CA THR A 198 6.27 13.08 18.41
C THR A 198 6.68 11.67 17.97
N ALA A 199 6.49 11.39 16.69
CA ALA A 199 7.01 10.14 16.14
C ALA A 199 8.53 10.19 16.26
N SER A 200 9.13 9.19 16.89
CA SER A 200 10.57 9.01 16.74
C SER A 200 10.76 8.68 15.28
N ALA A 201 11.45 9.55 14.54
CA ALA A 201 12.02 9.14 13.27
C ALA A 201 12.98 8.01 13.64
N THR A 202 12.51 6.76 13.57
CA THR A 202 13.43 5.65 13.48
C THR A 202 14.31 6.02 12.28
N PRO A 203 15.65 6.04 12.40
CA PRO A 203 16.44 5.84 11.21
C PRO A 203 15.99 4.47 10.72
N SER A 204 15.04 4.45 9.78
CA SER A 204 14.90 3.32 8.91
C SER A 204 16.31 3.17 8.37
N SER A 205 17.01 2.10 8.77
CA SER A 205 18.16 1.66 8.01
C SER A 205 17.72 1.80 6.57
N PRO A 206 18.38 2.64 5.76
CA PRO A 206 17.97 2.82 4.39
C PRO A 206 18.09 1.42 3.80
N VAL A 207 16.97 0.70 3.71
CA VAL A 207 16.81 -0.36 2.74
C VAL A 207 17.17 0.37 1.48
N THR A 208 18.34 0.07 0.95
CA THR A 208 18.89 0.69 -0.22
C THR A 208 17.81 0.52 -1.28
N ALA A 209 16.98 1.55 -1.46
CA ALA A 209 15.91 1.51 -2.41
C ALA A 209 16.65 1.44 -3.73
N GLY A 210 16.63 0.27 -4.36
CA GLY A 210 17.03 0.20 -5.74
C GLY A 210 16.23 1.27 -6.48
N THR A 211 16.88 1.96 -7.40
CA THR A 211 16.19 2.90 -8.26
C THR A 211 15.17 2.11 -9.07
N ASN A 212 13.87 2.44 -8.94
CA ASN A 212 12.82 1.76 -9.70
C ASN A 212 13.15 1.85 -11.20
N ALA A 213 13.15 0.69 -11.88
CA ALA A 213 13.51 0.56 -13.28
C ALA A 213 12.60 1.39 -14.21
N PHE A 214 11.39 1.72 -13.78
CA PHE A 214 10.45 2.53 -14.53
C PHE A 214 10.47 4.00 -14.09
N GLY A 215 10.36 4.89 -15.07
CA GLY A 215 10.25 6.33 -14.85
C GLY A 215 8.88 6.74 -14.32
N ASP A 216 8.83 7.94 -13.75
CA ASP A 216 7.62 8.62 -13.28
C ASP A 216 6.94 9.45 -14.38
N ARG A 217 7.62 9.70 -15.51
CA ARG A 217 7.10 10.52 -16.60
C ARG A 217 6.42 9.68 -17.66
N TRP A 218 5.09 9.69 -17.63
CA TRP A 218 4.25 8.91 -18.52
C TRP A 218 3.82 9.74 -19.73
N LEU A 219 3.78 9.13 -20.92
CA LEU A 219 3.07 9.70 -22.07
C LEU A 219 1.71 9.02 -22.21
N LEU A 220 0.65 9.82 -22.15
CA LEU A 220 -0.72 9.32 -22.15
C LEU A 220 -1.28 9.29 -23.57
N LEU A 221 -1.94 8.18 -23.86
CA LEU A 221 -2.68 7.91 -25.09
C LEU A 221 -4.16 7.72 -24.70
N GLU A 222 -4.93 8.80 -24.76
CA GLU A 222 -6.35 8.81 -24.43
C GLU A 222 -7.17 8.19 -25.57
N HIS A 223 -8.10 7.29 -25.27
CA HIS A 223 -9.04 6.78 -26.26
C HIS A 223 -10.02 7.86 -26.69
N VAL A 224 -10.14 8.09 -28.01
CA VAL A 224 -11.02 9.10 -28.60
C VAL A 224 -12.13 8.46 -29.42
N ASP A 225 -11.80 7.50 -30.27
CA ASP A 225 -12.76 6.86 -31.17
C ASP A 225 -12.37 5.42 -31.49
N GLY A 226 -13.27 4.68 -32.14
CA GLY A 226 -13.12 3.28 -32.48
C GLY A 226 -13.42 2.32 -31.33
N ASP A 227 -13.59 1.04 -31.66
CA ASP A 227 -14.01 0.01 -30.71
C ASP A 227 -12.84 -0.44 -29.83
N MET A 228 -12.80 0.07 -28.59
CA MET A 228 -11.80 -0.32 -27.60
C MET A 228 -11.98 -1.79 -27.20
N PRO A 229 -10.95 -2.65 -27.37
CA PRO A 229 -11.02 -4.02 -26.90
C PRO A 229 -11.16 -4.12 -25.37
N ASP A 230 -11.77 -5.22 -24.91
CA ASP A 230 -11.80 -5.58 -23.48
C ASP A 230 -10.38 -5.58 -22.88
N LEU A 231 -10.26 -5.22 -21.60
CA LEU A 231 -8.99 -5.18 -20.88
C LEU A 231 -8.17 -6.47 -21.01
N ARG A 232 -8.81 -7.64 -21.14
CA ARG A 232 -8.15 -8.93 -21.38
C ARG A 232 -7.35 -8.99 -22.68
N ALA A 233 -7.62 -8.11 -23.64
CA ALA A 233 -6.89 -7.98 -24.89
C ALA A 233 -5.77 -6.93 -24.83
N CYS A 234 -5.50 -6.34 -23.66
CA CYS A 234 -4.56 -5.21 -23.53
C CYS A 234 -3.16 -5.53 -24.05
N ALA A 235 -2.69 -6.77 -23.90
CA ALA A 235 -1.36 -7.16 -24.33
C ALA A 235 -1.20 -7.21 -25.85
N ILE A 236 -2.28 -7.48 -26.59
CA ILE A 236 -2.29 -7.41 -28.06
C ILE A 236 -2.28 -5.94 -28.50
N VAL A 237 -3.07 -5.09 -27.84
CA VAL A 237 -3.11 -3.65 -28.14
C VAL A 237 -1.77 -2.99 -27.84
N ALA A 238 -1.19 -3.26 -26.66
CA ALA A 238 0.12 -2.76 -26.25
C ALA A 238 1.22 -3.17 -27.25
N LYS A 239 1.22 -4.42 -27.70
CA LYS A 239 2.14 -4.88 -28.76
C LYS A 239 1.92 -4.13 -30.07
N THR A 240 0.67 -3.87 -30.45
CA THR A 240 0.34 -3.15 -31.69
C THR A 240 0.77 -1.68 -31.62
N ILE A 241 0.62 -1.02 -30.47
CA ILE A 241 1.15 0.33 -30.21
C ILE A 241 2.68 0.32 -30.35
N ARG A 242 3.36 -0.69 -29.76
CA ARG A 242 4.82 -0.84 -29.90
C ARG A 242 5.24 -0.98 -31.36
N ASP A 243 4.57 -1.85 -32.11
CA ASP A 243 4.88 -2.08 -33.53
C ASP A 243 4.64 -0.82 -34.38
N ALA A 244 3.61 -0.03 -34.05
CA ALA A 244 3.38 1.28 -34.67
C ALA A 244 4.52 2.27 -34.37
N LEU A 245 4.98 2.34 -33.11
CA LEU A 245 6.12 3.17 -32.72
C LEU A 245 7.40 2.80 -33.48
N LEU A 246 7.69 1.49 -33.61
CA LEU A 246 8.82 1.01 -34.41
C LEU A 246 8.69 1.40 -35.89
N SER A 247 7.46 1.37 -36.44
CA SER A 247 7.22 1.89 -37.79
C SER A 247 7.48 3.40 -37.89
N GLY A 248 7.25 4.17 -36.83
CA GLY A 248 7.60 5.58 -36.77
C GLY A 248 9.10 5.81 -36.91
N TYR A 249 9.93 5.04 -36.20
CA TYR A 249 11.39 5.08 -36.33
C TYR A 249 11.88 4.74 -37.75
N LYS A 250 11.24 3.77 -38.41
CA LYS A 250 11.55 3.44 -39.82
C LYS A 250 11.25 4.62 -40.76
N ARG A 251 10.09 5.26 -40.60
CA ARG A 251 9.68 6.42 -41.43
C ARG A 251 10.57 7.65 -41.28
N ILE A 252 11.24 7.81 -40.13
CA ILE A 252 12.22 8.90 -39.91
C ILE A 252 13.65 8.52 -40.30
N GLY A 253 13.86 7.36 -40.95
CA GLY A 253 15.17 6.91 -41.44
C GLY A 253 16.10 6.38 -40.34
N ARG A 254 15.57 5.91 -39.21
CA ARG A 254 16.34 5.41 -38.05
C ARG A 254 16.13 3.92 -37.79
N GLU A 255 15.87 3.14 -38.83
CA GLU A 255 15.58 1.70 -38.70
C GLU A 255 16.71 0.88 -38.08
N ASN A 256 17.96 1.23 -38.37
CA ASN A 256 19.16 0.56 -37.84
C ASN A 256 19.68 1.20 -36.54
N ALA A 257 19.00 2.23 -36.04
CA ALA A 257 19.40 3.02 -34.88
C ALA A 257 18.22 3.24 -33.91
N ILE A 258 17.34 2.23 -33.78
CA ILE A 258 16.24 2.27 -32.81
C ILE A 258 16.86 2.03 -31.42
N PRO A 259 16.65 2.93 -30.44
CA PRO A 259 17.15 2.72 -29.09
C PRO A 259 16.66 1.40 -28.49
N GLU A 260 17.55 0.68 -27.81
CA GLU A 260 17.22 -0.56 -27.09
C GLU A 260 16.07 -0.36 -26.09
N ALA A 261 16.02 0.82 -25.46
CA ALA A 261 14.94 1.25 -24.57
C ALA A 261 13.56 1.33 -25.26
N VAL A 262 13.49 1.43 -26.59
CA VAL A 262 12.23 1.41 -27.36
C VAL A 262 11.98 0.05 -27.99
N SER A 263 13.01 -0.55 -28.60
CA SER A 263 12.87 -1.82 -29.32
C SER A 263 12.71 -3.00 -28.37
N GLY A 264 13.29 -2.92 -27.16
CA GLY A 264 13.45 -4.05 -26.25
C GLY A 264 14.40 -5.13 -26.81
N HIS A 265 15.23 -4.79 -27.79
CA HIS A 265 16.20 -5.69 -28.41
C HIS A 265 17.58 -5.03 -28.46
N THR A 266 18.59 -5.85 -28.20
CA THR A 266 20.01 -5.50 -28.42
C THR A 266 20.27 -5.19 -29.90
N PRO A 267 21.38 -4.52 -30.25
CA PRO A 267 21.77 -4.27 -31.65
C PRO A 267 21.83 -5.53 -32.51
N ASP A 268 22.12 -6.68 -31.91
CA ASP A 268 22.16 -8.00 -32.56
C ASP A 268 20.76 -8.62 -32.79
N GLY A 269 19.68 -7.90 -32.46
CA GLY A 269 18.29 -8.37 -32.61
C GLY A 269 17.83 -9.36 -31.54
N LYS A 270 18.64 -9.66 -30.53
CA LYS A 270 18.25 -10.53 -29.40
C LYS A 270 17.44 -9.75 -28.37
N PRO A 271 16.48 -10.39 -27.65
CA PRO A 271 15.74 -9.75 -26.58
C PRO A 271 16.66 -9.13 -25.52
N SER A 272 16.41 -7.88 -25.17
CA SER A 272 17.17 -7.15 -24.18
C SER A 272 16.90 -7.67 -22.75
N ARG A 273 17.94 -7.65 -21.92
CA ARG A 273 17.82 -7.82 -20.46
C ARG A 273 17.63 -6.49 -19.74
N ALA A 274 17.91 -5.38 -20.41
CA ALA A 274 17.72 -4.05 -19.86
C ALA A 274 16.22 -3.67 -19.82
N PRO A 275 15.81 -2.84 -18.85
CA PRO A 275 14.49 -2.24 -18.84
C PRO A 275 14.24 -1.44 -20.13
N HIS A 276 13.06 -1.59 -20.71
CA HIS A 276 12.62 -0.86 -21.90
C HIS A 276 11.19 -0.37 -21.74
N LEU A 277 10.67 0.33 -22.74
CA LEU A 277 9.38 0.99 -22.75
C LEU A 277 8.26 0.01 -22.38
N ALA A 278 7.56 0.30 -21.29
CA ALA A 278 6.34 -0.41 -20.92
C ALA A 278 5.12 0.31 -21.49
N ILE A 279 4.22 -0.45 -22.10
CA ILE A 279 2.97 0.08 -22.64
C ILE A 279 1.84 -0.55 -21.84
N VAL A 280 1.20 0.24 -20.98
CA VAL A 280 0.22 -0.26 -20.00
C VAL A 280 -1.19 0.27 -20.26
N PRO A 281 -2.24 -0.54 -20.05
CA PRO A 281 -3.62 -0.07 -20.14
C PRO A 281 -3.99 0.75 -18.91
N LEU A 282 -4.88 1.72 -19.09
CA LEU A 282 -5.43 2.57 -18.04
C LEU A 282 -6.94 2.37 -17.95
N PRO A 283 -7.42 1.24 -17.38
CA PRO A 283 -8.83 0.94 -17.28
C PRO A 283 -9.51 1.65 -16.11
N PHE A 284 -10.83 1.75 -16.18
CA PHE A 284 -11.66 2.14 -15.06
C PHE A 284 -11.68 1.02 -14.01
N ALA A 285 -10.68 1.02 -13.13
CA ALA A 285 -10.46 0.00 -12.10
C ALA A 285 -9.97 0.63 -10.79
N GLY A 286 -10.38 0.09 -9.64
CA GLY A 286 -10.06 0.60 -8.31
C GLY A 286 -10.89 1.83 -7.89
N PHE A 287 -12.11 1.95 -8.42
CA PHE A 287 -13.12 2.94 -8.04
C PHE A 287 -14.44 2.23 -7.73
N PRO A 288 -15.35 2.85 -6.95
CA PRO A 288 -16.70 2.34 -6.81
C PRO A 288 -17.38 2.19 -8.17
N TYR A 289 -18.01 1.05 -8.43
CA TYR A 289 -18.70 0.71 -9.68
C TYR A 289 -17.78 0.65 -10.90
N ALA A 290 -16.48 0.42 -10.67
CA ALA A 290 -15.53 0.17 -11.74
C ALA A 290 -15.87 -1.11 -12.51
N ASP A 291 -15.88 -1.01 -13.84
CA ASP A 291 -16.29 -2.08 -14.77
C ASP A 291 -15.12 -2.61 -15.63
N GLY A 292 -13.95 -1.98 -15.55
CA GLY A 292 -12.74 -2.39 -16.26
C GLY A 292 -12.62 -1.92 -17.70
N HIS A 293 -13.51 -1.06 -18.21
CA HIS A 293 -13.35 -0.53 -19.57
C HIS A 293 -12.05 0.28 -19.70
N VAL A 294 -11.36 0.16 -20.83
CA VAL A 294 -10.04 0.79 -21.04
C VAL A 294 -10.22 2.23 -21.51
N MET A 295 -9.72 3.22 -20.75
CA MET A 295 -9.83 4.64 -21.10
C MET A 295 -8.68 5.12 -22.00
N GLY A 296 -7.60 4.33 -22.09
CA GLY A 296 -6.39 4.66 -22.83
C GLY A 296 -5.20 3.82 -22.41
N TYR A 297 -4.02 4.23 -22.86
CA TYR A 297 -2.74 3.59 -22.57
C TYR A 297 -1.71 4.61 -22.11
N ALA A 298 -0.72 4.17 -21.32
CA ALA A 298 0.48 4.95 -21.01
C ALA A 298 1.71 4.29 -21.63
N LEU A 299 2.60 5.13 -22.18
CA LEU A 299 3.97 4.77 -22.52
C LEU A 299 4.86 5.19 -21.35
N ILE A 300 5.48 4.19 -20.70
CA ILE A 300 6.28 4.36 -19.49
C ILE A 300 7.73 4.04 -19.85
N PRO A 301 8.59 5.07 -20.00
CA PRO A 301 10.00 4.86 -20.29
C PRO A 301 10.73 4.21 -19.10
N PRO A 302 11.80 3.45 -19.35
CA PRO A 302 12.73 3.06 -18.30
C PRO A 302 13.44 4.30 -17.74
N ARG A 303 13.74 4.29 -16.43
CA ARG A 303 14.36 5.43 -15.73
C ARG A 303 15.71 5.81 -16.32
N ASP A 304 16.56 4.81 -16.58
CA ASP A 304 17.96 5.00 -17.02
C ASP A 304 18.19 4.62 -18.50
N GLY A 305 17.16 4.71 -19.36
CA GLY A 305 17.24 4.25 -20.76
C GLY A 305 17.41 5.35 -21.82
N GLY A 306 17.75 6.58 -21.43
CA GLY A 306 18.02 7.69 -22.36
C GLY A 306 16.80 8.20 -23.13
N LEU A 307 15.59 7.73 -22.83
CA LEU A 307 14.35 8.21 -23.44
C LEU A 307 13.80 9.49 -22.82
N HIS A 308 14.36 9.92 -21.69
CA HIS A 308 14.16 11.23 -21.11
C HIS A 308 15.39 11.65 -20.30
N ASP A 309 15.59 12.96 -20.13
CA ASP A 309 16.65 13.56 -19.31
C ASP A 309 16.13 14.08 -17.94
N GLY A 310 14.93 13.66 -17.56
CA GLY A 310 14.21 14.14 -16.38
C GLY A 310 13.30 15.35 -16.66
N SER A 311 13.68 16.23 -17.60
CA SER A 311 12.89 17.43 -17.95
C SER A 311 12.15 17.29 -19.28
N ASN A 312 12.73 16.60 -20.27
CA ASN A 312 12.16 16.38 -21.60
C ASN A 312 12.29 14.92 -22.06
N PHE A 313 11.38 14.49 -22.94
CA PHE A 313 11.55 13.23 -23.66
C PHE A 313 12.55 13.40 -24.80
N ASP A 314 13.22 12.32 -25.18
CA ASP A 314 14.13 12.31 -26.32
C ASP A 314 13.44 12.89 -27.58
N PRO A 315 14.03 13.94 -28.21
CA PRO A 315 13.47 14.55 -29.41
C PRO A 315 13.26 13.56 -30.56
N VAL A 316 14.13 12.54 -30.69
CA VAL A 316 14.00 11.53 -31.76
C VAL A 316 12.79 10.63 -31.50
N PHE A 317 12.60 10.19 -30.26
CA PHE A 317 11.42 9.46 -29.82
C PHE A 317 10.12 10.25 -30.07
N LEU A 318 10.07 11.53 -29.69
CA LEU A 318 8.90 12.38 -29.94
C LEU A 318 8.65 12.58 -31.44
N LYS A 319 9.71 12.70 -32.25
CA LYS A 319 9.59 12.79 -33.71
C LYS A 319 8.99 11.52 -34.30
N ALA A 320 9.47 10.34 -33.91
CA ALA A 320 8.93 9.06 -34.35
C ALA A 320 7.44 8.92 -34.02
N LEU A 321 7.04 9.30 -32.80
CA LEU A 321 5.65 9.28 -32.36
C LEU A 321 4.77 10.27 -33.15
N ARG A 322 5.25 11.50 -33.40
CA ARG A 322 4.53 12.50 -34.21
C ARG A 322 4.36 12.07 -35.67
N THR A 323 5.28 11.29 -36.22
CA THR A 323 5.20 10.76 -37.59
C THR A 323 4.09 9.72 -37.77
N ILE A 324 3.73 8.99 -36.71
CA ILE A 324 2.65 8.00 -36.73
C ILE A 324 1.33 8.53 -36.17
N ALA A 325 1.36 9.69 -35.51
CA ALA A 325 0.20 10.39 -34.96
C ALA A 325 0.02 11.76 -35.67
N PRO A 326 -0.60 11.79 -36.86
CA PRO A 326 -0.89 13.03 -37.58
C PRO A 326 -1.74 14.00 -36.74
N LEU A 327 -1.60 15.29 -37.01
CA LEU A 327 -2.42 16.32 -36.37
C LEU A 327 -3.78 16.38 -37.07
N THR A 328 -4.84 16.04 -36.35
CA THR A 328 -6.23 16.08 -36.81
C THR A 328 -6.97 17.09 -35.94
N GLY A 329 -7.28 18.27 -36.49
CA GLY A 329 -7.79 19.40 -35.71
C GLY A 329 -6.74 19.90 -34.71
N SER A 330 -7.09 19.93 -33.42
CA SER A 330 -6.19 20.34 -32.33
C SER A 330 -5.46 19.18 -31.65
N ARG A 331 -5.70 17.93 -32.07
CA ARG A 331 -5.18 16.72 -31.41
C ARG A 331 -4.32 15.87 -32.35
N ARG A 332 -3.30 15.22 -31.81
CA ARG A 332 -2.52 14.23 -32.56
C ARG A 332 -3.11 12.85 -32.34
N ILE A 333 -3.62 12.25 -33.40
CA ILE A 333 -4.37 10.99 -33.33
C ILE A 333 -3.49 9.86 -33.88
N LEU A 334 -3.23 8.87 -33.04
CA LEU A 334 -2.61 7.60 -33.40
C LEU A 334 -3.70 6.56 -33.62
N THR A 335 -3.92 6.17 -34.87
CA THR A 335 -4.79 5.04 -35.21
C THR A 335 -4.03 3.73 -35.06
N VAL A 336 -4.50 2.86 -34.17
CA VAL A 336 -3.91 1.55 -33.89
C VAL A 336 -4.85 0.47 -34.42
N LYS A 337 -4.35 -0.29 -35.40
CA LYS A 337 -5.04 -1.44 -35.97
C LYS A 337 -4.07 -2.61 -36.17
N PRO A 338 -4.51 -3.87 -35.99
CA PRO A 338 -3.72 -5.04 -36.34
C PRO A 338 -3.29 -5.04 -37.82
N ARG A 339 -2.27 -5.83 -38.14
CA ARG A 339 -1.85 -6.03 -39.54
C ARG A 339 -2.98 -6.63 -40.38
N GLU A 340 -3.02 -6.28 -41.67
CA GLU A 340 -3.94 -6.89 -42.62
C GLU A 340 -3.81 -8.42 -42.62
N GLY A 341 -4.95 -9.13 -42.68
CA GLY A 341 -5.01 -10.60 -42.55
C GLY A 341 -5.10 -11.12 -41.11
N THR A 342 -5.12 -10.25 -40.09
CA THR A 342 -5.40 -10.68 -38.71
C THR A 342 -6.84 -11.19 -38.60
N GLY A 343 -7.04 -12.42 -38.13
CA GLY A 343 -8.38 -13.06 -38.07
C GLY A 343 -9.42 -12.24 -37.29
N ARG A 344 -10.69 -12.31 -37.72
CA ARG A 344 -11.82 -11.49 -37.22
C ARG A 344 -11.91 -11.31 -35.69
N ARG A 345 -11.50 -12.31 -34.89
CA ARG A 345 -11.51 -12.25 -33.41
C ARG A 345 -10.43 -11.37 -32.78
N ARG A 346 -9.48 -10.87 -33.57
CA ARG A 346 -8.38 -10.00 -33.12
C ARG A 346 -8.37 -8.65 -33.85
N GLY A 347 -9.33 -8.43 -34.74
CA GLY A 347 -9.50 -7.15 -35.44
C GLY A 347 -10.02 -6.08 -34.49
N PHE A 348 -9.35 -4.94 -34.45
CA PHE A 348 -9.82 -3.72 -33.80
C PHE A 348 -9.27 -2.52 -34.55
N SER A 349 -9.92 -1.37 -34.41
CA SER A 349 -9.39 -0.09 -34.86
C SER A 349 -9.71 0.91 -33.76
N ILE A 350 -8.67 1.46 -33.14
CA ILE A 350 -8.82 2.45 -32.08
C ILE A 350 -8.02 3.69 -32.43
N ASP A 351 -8.59 4.84 -32.10
CA ASP A 351 -7.95 6.13 -32.23
C ASP A 351 -7.56 6.64 -30.85
N LEU A 352 -6.25 6.85 -30.67
CA LEU A 352 -5.66 7.31 -29.43
C LEU A 352 -5.07 8.71 -29.61
N SER A 353 -5.49 9.67 -28.79
CA SER A 353 -4.91 11.01 -28.77
C SER A 353 -3.77 11.09 -27.77
N LEU A 354 -2.65 11.70 -28.19
CA LEU A 354 -1.64 12.14 -27.22
C LEU A 354 -2.25 13.23 -26.34
N THR A 355 -2.20 13.04 -25.03
CA THR A 355 -2.81 13.94 -24.04
C THR A 355 -1.79 14.24 -22.93
N GLN A 356 -1.72 15.50 -22.50
CA GLN A 356 -0.95 15.92 -21.32
C GLN A 356 -1.85 16.12 -20.11
N GLU A 357 -3.08 16.58 -20.35
CA GLU A 357 -4.09 16.80 -19.32
C GLU A 357 -5.33 15.95 -19.63
N PRO A 358 -5.46 14.76 -19.03
CA PRO A 358 -6.63 13.93 -19.25
C PRO A 358 -7.88 14.62 -18.71
N SER A 359 -9.01 14.44 -19.42
CA SER A 359 -10.28 15.02 -18.97
C SER A 359 -10.66 14.53 -17.57
N ALA A 360 -11.31 15.38 -16.78
CA ALA A 360 -11.77 15.03 -15.43
C ALA A 360 -12.70 13.79 -15.41
N SER A 361 -13.36 13.50 -16.54
CA SER A 361 -14.20 12.30 -16.71
C SER A 361 -13.41 10.99 -16.81
N LYS A 362 -12.14 11.04 -17.22
CA LYS A 362 -11.27 9.87 -17.43
C LYS A 362 -10.22 9.74 -16.34
N ARG A 363 -10.68 9.64 -15.09
CA ARG A 363 -9.83 9.64 -13.89
C ARG A 363 -8.70 8.60 -13.91
N SER A 364 -8.90 7.43 -14.51
CA SER A 364 -7.87 6.39 -14.59
C SER A 364 -6.66 6.76 -15.44
N LEU A 365 -6.75 7.82 -16.25
CA LEU A 365 -5.64 8.33 -17.05
C LEU A 365 -4.63 9.12 -16.22
N ASP A 366 -4.97 9.52 -14.99
CA ASP A 366 -4.08 10.25 -14.09
C ASP A 366 -2.93 9.33 -13.61
N PRO A 367 -1.67 9.62 -13.99
CA PRO A 367 -0.50 8.86 -13.54
C PRO A 367 -0.34 8.87 -12.01
N GLY A 368 -0.81 9.92 -11.32
CA GLY A 368 -0.72 10.04 -9.87
C GLY A 368 -1.34 8.87 -9.12
N LEU A 369 -2.36 8.24 -9.70
CA LEU A 369 -3.02 7.05 -9.15
C LEU A 369 -2.11 5.81 -9.11
N TYR A 370 -1.07 5.76 -9.93
CA TYR A 370 -0.15 4.63 -10.05
C TYR A 370 1.23 4.94 -9.48
N LEU A 371 1.62 6.21 -9.46
CA LEU A 371 2.90 6.71 -8.96
C LEU A 371 2.89 6.97 -7.45
N GLN A 372 1.72 7.06 -6.82
CA GLN A 372 1.59 7.36 -5.40
C GLN A 372 2.43 6.42 -4.53
N ARG A 373 3.23 7.04 -3.64
CA ARG A 373 4.01 6.36 -2.62
C ARG A 373 3.10 5.57 -1.68
N SER A 374 3.33 4.27 -1.54
CA SER A 374 2.45 3.39 -0.77
C SER A 374 3.22 2.18 -0.24
N ARG A 375 2.73 1.56 0.83
CA ARG A 375 3.23 0.28 1.35
C ARG A 375 2.55 -0.91 0.70
N THR A 376 1.34 -0.72 0.18
CA THR A 376 0.49 -1.83 -0.30
C THR A 376 0.04 -1.59 -1.72
N PHE A 377 0.34 -2.51 -2.61
CA PHE A 377 -0.06 -2.47 -4.02
C PHE A 377 -0.89 -3.69 -4.38
N ALA A 378 -1.90 -3.52 -5.22
CA ALA A 378 -2.64 -4.62 -5.82
C ALA A 378 -2.53 -4.60 -7.34
N THR A 379 -2.43 -5.77 -7.94
CA THR A 379 -2.39 -5.96 -9.38
C THR A 379 -3.71 -5.54 -10.03
N LEU A 380 -3.67 -4.56 -10.93
CA LEU A 380 -4.78 -4.17 -11.80
C LEU A 380 -4.84 -5.08 -13.03
N THR A 381 -3.70 -5.37 -13.65
CA THR A 381 -3.56 -6.46 -14.61
C THR A 381 -2.77 -7.60 -13.97
N PRO A 382 -3.10 -8.87 -14.27
CA PRO A 382 -2.45 -10.00 -13.62
C PRO A 382 -0.98 -10.06 -13.99
N ILE A 383 -0.18 -10.56 -13.06
CA ILE A 383 1.25 -10.81 -13.25
C ILE A 383 1.39 -12.08 -14.08
N ALA A 384 2.06 -11.97 -15.23
CA ALA A 384 2.57 -13.13 -15.96
C ALA A 384 3.91 -13.54 -15.34
N LEU A 385 3.98 -14.71 -14.71
CA LEU A 385 5.18 -15.11 -13.96
C LEU A 385 6.43 -15.24 -14.85
N ASP A 386 7.58 -14.79 -14.32
CA ASP A 386 8.87 -14.78 -15.03
C ASP A 386 9.43 -16.19 -15.30
N ARG A 387 8.96 -17.21 -14.58
CA ARG A 387 9.32 -18.62 -14.78
C ARG A 387 8.11 -19.52 -14.64
N HIS A 388 8.18 -20.71 -15.24
CA HIS A 388 7.20 -21.78 -15.04
C HIS A 388 7.39 -22.42 -13.67
N LEU A 389 6.28 -22.86 -13.08
CA LEU A 389 6.27 -23.52 -11.78
C LEU A 389 6.83 -24.93 -11.90
N LYS A 390 7.60 -25.36 -10.89
CA LYS A 390 8.21 -26.69 -10.83
C LYS A 390 7.56 -27.59 -9.79
N LYS A 391 6.85 -27.03 -8.79
CA LYS A 391 6.30 -27.77 -7.65
C LYS A 391 4.78 -27.89 -7.69
N GLU A 392 4.25 -28.97 -7.09
CA GLU A 392 2.81 -29.23 -6.98
C GLU A 392 2.19 -28.64 -5.70
N ASP A 393 0.90 -28.29 -5.81
CA ASP A 393 -0.06 -27.78 -4.83
C ASP A 393 0.49 -26.92 -3.68
N GLY A 394 0.87 -27.52 -2.54
CA GLY A 394 1.23 -26.77 -1.33
C GLY A 394 2.50 -25.93 -1.49
N ALA A 395 3.50 -26.44 -2.20
CA ALA A 395 4.73 -25.70 -2.48
C ALA A 395 4.61 -24.77 -3.69
N ARG A 396 3.48 -24.83 -4.40
CA ARG A 396 3.19 -24.01 -5.58
C ARG A 396 2.91 -22.56 -5.19
N GLU A 397 2.15 -22.33 -4.12
CA GLU A 397 1.82 -20.97 -3.68
C GLU A 397 3.08 -20.23 -3.20
N ASP A 398 3.94 -20.91 -2.45
CA ASP A 398 5.22 -20.36 -1.99
C ASP A 398 6.19 -20.10 -3.16
N GLU A 399 6.20 -20.97 -4.18
CA GLU A 399 6.96 -20.74 -5.41
C GLU A 399 6.45 -19.50 -6.16
N ILE A 400 5.13 -19.29 -6.25
CA ILE A 400 4.55 -18.08 -6.86
C ILE A 400 4.97 -16.83 -6.08
N LYS A 401 4.87 -16.86 -4.74
CA LYS A 401 5.30 -15.74 -3.88
C LYS A 401 6.78 -15.43 -4.07
N ALA A 402 7.64 -16.45 -4.11
CA ALA A 402 9.07 -16.28 -4.37
C ALA A 402 9.36 -15.67 -5.75
N LEU A 403 8.63 -16.08 -6.79
CA LEU A 403 8.76 -15.49 -8.13
C LEU A 403 8.30 -14.02 -8.17
N ILE A 404 7.25 -13.66 -7.44
CA ILE A 404 6.79 -12.26 -7.32
C ILE A 404 7.81 -11.43 -6.54
N ALA A 405 8.36 -11.95 -5.43
CA ALA A 405 9.41 -11.27 -4.67
C ALA A 405 10.66 -11.02 -5.53
N ALA A 406 11.11 -12.04 -6.28
CA ALA A 406 12.21 -11.88 -7.23
C ALA A 406 11.89 -10.86 -8.33
N ALA A 407 10.64 -10.81 -8.81
CA ALA A 407 10.21 -9.81 -9.79
C ALA A 407 10.28 -8.38 -9.23
N CYS A 408 9.93 -8.17 -7.95
CA CYS A 408 10.09 -6.87 -7.29
C CYS A 408 11.57 -6.44 -7.25
N ILE A 409 12.45 -7.33 -6.80
CA ILE A 409 13.90 -7.08 -6.72
C ILE A 409 14.48 -6.77 -8.11
N ASN A 410 14.06 -7.52 -9.13
CA ASN A 410 14.53 -7.34 -10.51
C ASN A 410 14.21 -5.95 -11.10
N ILE A 411 13.19 -5.27 -10.60
CA ILE A 411 12.84 -3.90 -11.04
C ILE A 411 13.35 -2.82 -10.08
N GLY A 412 14.20 -3.19 -9.12
CA GLY A 412 14.81 -2.27 -8.15
C GLY A 412 13.97 -2.02 -6.89
N LEU A 413 12.82 -2.69 -6.72
CA LEU A 413 12.02 -2.55 -5.51
C LEU A 413 12.59 -3.41 -4.36
N PRO A 414 12.37 -3.01 -3.09
CA PRO A 414 12.75 -3.82 -1.95
C PRO A 414 12.01 -5.16 -1.95
N GLU A 415 12.59 -6.15 -1.27
CA GLU A 415 11.91 -7.43 -1.06
C GLU A 415 10.59 -7.19 -0.29
N PRO A 416 9.45 -7.70 -0.79
CA PRO A 416 8.16 -7.50 -0.14
C PRO A 416 8.07 -8.27 1.18
N SER A 417 7.49 -7.65 2.20
CA SER A 417 7.28 -8.27 3.52
C SER A 417 6.11 -9.25 3.53
N ARG A 418 5.13 -9.07 2.64
CA ARG A 418 3.99 -9.97 2.49
C ARG A 418 3.49 -9.98 1.04
N ILE A 419 3.17 -11.18 0.55
CA ILE A 419 2.52 -11.38 -0.74
C ILE A 419 1.29 -12.27 -0.51
N ALA A 420 0.12 -11.80 -0.92
CA ALA A 420 -1.10 -12.59 -0.99
C ALA A 420 -1.50 -12.74 -2.46
N THR A 421 -1.59 -13.97 -2.94
CA THR A 421 -1.94 -14.28 -4.33
C THR A 421 -3.38 -14.75 -4.41
N ASP A 422 -4.09 -14.32 -5.45
CA ASP A 422 -5.46 -14.76 -5.72
C ASP A 422 -5.69 -14.84 -7.23
N LYS A 423 -6.76 -15.52 -7.60
CA LYS A 423 -7.35 -15.48 -8.95
C LYS A 423 -7.96 -14.11 -9.25
N HIS A 424 -8.48 -13.42 -8.25
CA HIS A 424 -9.17 -12.15 -8.38
C HIS A 424 -8.27 -10.99 -7.94
N SER A 425 -8.36 -9.86 -8.63
CA SER A 425 -7.74 -8.63 -8.13
C SER A 425 -8.46 -8.14 -6.88
N ALA A 426 -7.71 -7.50 -5.98
CA ALA A 426 -8.28 -6.73 -4.88
C ALA A 426 -8.88 -5.38 -5.32
N LEU A 427 -8.71 -5.01 -6.60
CA LEU A 427 -9.27 -3.80 -7.19
C LEU A 427 -10.58 -4.11 -7.93
N GLU A 428 -11.62 -3.34 -7.62
CA GLU A 428 -12.90 -3.39 -8.33
C GLU A 428 -12.70 -3.07 -9.83
N GLY A 429 -13.44 -3.74 -10.72
CA GLY A 429 -13.34 -3.58 -12.17
C GLY A 429 -12.21 -4.35 -12.86
N ALA A 430 -11.27 -4.94 -12.12
CA ALA A 430 -10.22 -5.78 -12.73
C ALA A 430 -10.72 -7.22 -13.00
N PRO A 431 -10.61 -7.73 -14.24
CA PRO A 431 -10.91 -9.12 -14.59
C PRO A 431 -10.09 -10.13 -13.79
N SER A 432 -10.63 -11.33 -13.60
CA SER A 432 -9.87 -12.45 -13.02
C SER A 432 -8.69 -12.88 -13.89
N ALA A 433 -7.62 -13.39 -13.26
CA ALA A 433 -6.42 -13.88 -13.94
C ALA A 433 -6.73 -15.05 -14.89
N TYR A 434 -7.69 -15.89 -14.53
CA TYR A 434 -8.20 -16.99 -15.35
C TYR A 434 -9.70 -17.19 -15.06
N PRO A 435 -10.48 -17.74 -15.99
CA PRO A 435 -11.91 -17.90 -15.79
C PRO A 435 -12.24 -19.15 -14.95
N SER A 436 -13.44 -19.21 -14.36
CA SER A 436 -13.93 -20.39 -13.63
C SER A 436 -14.45 -21.48 -14.57
N GLY A 437 -14.11 -22.75 -14.30
CA GLY A 437 -14.74 -23.91 -14.94
C GLY A 437 -14.64 -23.94 -16.47
N LYS A 438 -15.74 -24.30 -17.15
CA LYS A 438 -15.84 -24.44 -18.62
C LYS A 438 -16.13 -23.11 -19.32
N ALA A 439 -15.61 -21.99 -18.81
CA ALA A 439 -15.81 -20.70 -19.41
C ALA A 439 -15.29 -20.64 -20.87
N PRO A 440 -16.02 -19.98 -21.79
CA PRO A 440 -15.59 -19.75 -23.16
C PRO A 440 -14.19 -19.14 -23.27
N ALA A 441 -13.49 -19.48 -24.36
CA ALA A 441 -12.13 -19.01 -24.60
C ALA A 441 -11.99 -17.47 -24.65
N TRP A 442 -13.05 -16.74 -25.04
CA TRP A 442 -13.04 -15.28 -25.11
C TRP A 442 -12.98 -14.59 -23.73
N MET A 443 -13.27 -15.31 -22.64
CA MET A 443 -13.11 -14.79 -21.27
C MET A 443 -11.66 -14.87 -20.77
N ARG A 444 -10.74 -15.44 -21.55
CA ARG A 444 -9.32 -15.55 -21.20
C ARG A 444 -8.56 -14.31 -21.66
N TRP A 445 -7.43 -14.05 -21.03
CA TRP A 445 -6.48 -13.04 -21.47
C TRP A 445 -5.91 -13.41 -22.85
N HIS A 446 -5.94 -12.46 -23.78
CA HIS A 446 -5.38 -12.62 -25.12
C HIS A 446 -3.90 -12.23 -25.08
N LEU A 447 -3.04 -13.23 -24.96
CA LEU A 447 -1.60 -13.05 -24.79
C LEU A 447 -0.83 -13.17 -26.12
N PRO A 448 0.25 -12.41 -26.32
CA PRO A 448 1.25 -12.71 -27.35
C PRO A 448 1.81 -14.13 -27.18
N SER A 449 2.29 -14.74 -28.26
CA SER A 449 2.84 -16.11 -28.25
C SER A 449 3.97 -16.30 -27.23
N SER A 450 4.79 -15.28 -26.98
CA SER A 450 5.86 -15.29 -25.98
C SER A 450 5.36 -15.43 -24.53
N LEU A 451 4.11 -15.08 -24.26
CA LEU A 451 3.50 -15.12 -22.93
C LEU A 451 2.39 -16.18 -22.80
N ALA A 452 2.02 -16.84 -23.90
CA ALA A 452 0.86 -17.74 -23.95
C ALA A 452 0.94 -18.93 -22.98
N SER A 453 2.15 -19.39 -22.63
CA SER A 453 2.38 -20.48 -21.68
C SER A 453 2.61 -20.01 -20.23
N ARG A 454 2.56 -18.71 -19.96
CA ARG A 454 2.84 -18.16 -18.63
C ARG A 454 1.59 -18.22 -17.76
N LEU A 455 1.78 -18.61 -16.50
CA LEU A 455 0.71 -18.52 -15.50
C LEU A 455 0.43 -17.06 -15.17
N LEU A 456 -0.85 -16.71 -15.15
CA LEU A 456 -1.35 -15.41 -14.71
C LEU A 456 -1.84 -15.50 -13.28
N VAL A 457 -1.50 -14.52 -12.45
CA VAL A 457 -1.92 -14.43 -11.05
C VAL A 457 -2.15 -12.98 -10.64
N HIS A 458 -3.16 -12.72 -9.81
CA HIS A 458 -3.30 -11.44 -9.13
C HIS A 458 -2.61 -11.52 -7.77
N ALA A 459 -2.07 -10.38 -7.32
CA ALA A 459 -1.40 -10.30 -6.04
C ALA A 459 -1.69 -8.98 -5.33
N VAL A 460 -1.73 -9.07 -4.01
CA VAL A 460 -1.56 -7.93 -3.11
C VAL A 460 -0.16 -8.04 -2.50
N ILE A 461 0.63 -6.99 -2.70
CA ILE A 461 2.05 -6.94 -2.37
C ILE A 461 2.22 -5.84 -1.32
N GLN A 462 2.81 -6.22 -0.18
CA GLN A 462 3.13 -5.30 0.90
C GLN A 462 4.65 -5.20 1.05
N PHE A 463 5.15 -3.97 1.11
CA PHE A 463 6.57 -3.68 1.30
C PHE A 463 6.88 -3.31 2.76
N PRO A 464 8.12 -3.56 3.24
CA PRO A 464 8.52 -3.19 4.59
C PRO A 464 8.44 -1.67 4.83
N SER A 465 8.81 -0.86 3.84
CA SER A 465 8.70 0.61 3.82
C SER A 465 7.86 1.08 2.62
N PRO A 466 7.28 2.30 2.66
CA PRO A 466 6.57 2.84 1.50
C PRO A 466 7.52 2.98 0.30
N VAL A 467 7.08 2.55 -0.88
CA VAL A 467 7.82 2.65 -2.15
C VAL A 467 7.07 3.51 -3.14
N ASP A 468 7.79 4.21 -4.01
CA ASP A 468 7.20 5.02 -5.08
C ASP A 468 6.83 4.12 -6.26
N GLY A 469 5.68 4.42 -6.87
CA GLY A 469 5.29 3.78 -8.11
C GLY A 469 6.14 4.24 -9.30
N PRO A 470 5.98 3.59 -10.46
CA PRO A 470 4.99 2.55 -10.72
C PRO A 470 5.51 1.15 -10.42
N VAL A 471 4.60 0.27 -9.99
CA VAL A 471 4.90 -1.14 -9.73
C VAL A 471 4.36 -1.98 -10.89
N ILE A 472 5.25 -2.49 -11.75
CA ILE A 472 4.90 -3.28 -12.93
C ILE A 472 5.75 -4.55 -12.96
N LEU A 473 5.12 -5.71 -12.80
CA LEU A 473 5.82 -6.95 -12.47
C LEU A 473 5.65 -8.08 -13.50
N GLY A 474 6.61 -9.00 -13.51
CA GLY A 474 6.57 -10.22 -14.30
C GLY A 474 6.92 -10.05 -15.77
N ALA A 475 6.85 -11.15 -16.53
CA ALA A 475 7.32 -11.24 -17.91
C ALA A 475 6.50 -10.38 -18.88
N GLY A 476 5.27 -10.01 -18.50
CA GLY A 476 4.38 -9.19 -19.30
C GLY A 476 4.44 -7.69 -19.00
N ARG A 477 5.37 -7.24 -18.14
CA ARG A 477 5.51 -5.84 -17.70
C ARG A 477 5.62 -4.82 -18.84
N PHE A 478 6.20 -5.20 -19.97
CA PHE A 478 6.37 -4.30 -21.13
C PHE A 478 5.18 -4.25 -22.08
N VAL A 479 4.23 -5.19 -21.93
CA VAL A 479 3.03 -5.31 -22.78
C VAL A 479 1.74 -5.19 -21.97
N GLY A 480 1.79 -4.47 -20.85
CA GLY A 480 0.58 -4.08 -20.13
C GLY A 480 0.00 -5.12 -19.18
N LEU A 481 0.80 -6.10 -18.76
CA LEU A 481 0.48 -7.02 -17.67
C LEU A 481 1.29 -6.71 -16.42
N GLY A 482 0.79 -7.15 -15.27
CA GLY A 482 1.44 -6.96 -13.97
C GLY A 482 1.47 -5.52 -13.46
N LEU A 483 0.69 -4.61 -14.06
CA LEU A 483 0.51 -3.25 -13.56
C LEU A 483 -0.21 -3.32 -12.22
N CYS A 484 0.36 -2.67 -11.21
CA CYS A 484 -0.24 -2.56 -9.89
C CYS A 484 -0.68 -1.13 -9.59
N ARG A 485 -1.63 -1.00 -8.68
CA ARG A 485 -2.10 0.27 -8.13
C ARG A 485 -1.99 0.24 -6.60
N PRO A 486 -1.56 1.34 -5.96
CA PRO A 486 -1.66 1.52 -4.51
C PRO A 486 -3.05 1.20 -3.97
N LEU A 487 -3.10 0.43 -2.88
CA LEU A 487 -4.31 0.13 -2.11
C LEU A 487 -4.45 0.98 -0.86
N ASP A 488 -3.40 1.71 -0.45
CA ASP A 488 -3.43 2.42 0.82
C ASP A 488 -4.61 3.42 0.83
N ARG A 489 -5.56 3.12 1.71
CA ARG A 489 -6.65 3.99 2.16
C ARG A 489 -6.10 5.14 3.01
N GLU A 490 -5.01 5.77 2.59
CA GLU A 490 -4.45 6.96 3.25
C GLU A 490 -4.96 8.28 2.64
N ALA A 491 -5.83 8.24 1.61
CA ALA A 491 -6.43 9.46 1.08
C ALA A 491 -7.89 9.25 0.62
N ARG A 492 -8.82 9.44 1.56
CA ARG A 492 -9.89 10.47 1.50
C ARG A 492 -10.81 10.35 2.70
#